data_AF-A0A8C2FHA8-F1
#
_entry.id   AF-A0A8C2FHA8-F1
#
_cell.length_a   1.000
_cell.length_b   1.000
_cell.length_c   1.000
_cell.angle_alpha   90.00
_cell.angle_beta   90.00
_cell.angle_gamma   90.00
#
_symmetry.space_group_name_H-M   'P 1'
#
loop_
_entity.id
_entity.type
_entity.pdbx_description
1 polymer ?
#
loop_
_entity_poly.entity_id
_entity_poly.type
_entity_poly.pdbx_seq_one_letter_code
_entity_poly.pdbx_strand_id
1 'polypeptide(L)' 'YHSHYSTNFGDPNPSLTFCVKTHDRLYFMVAPSPEAMRIWMDVIVTGAEGYTQFMT' A
#
# COMPACT_ATOMS: atom_id res chain seq x y z
N TYR A 1 -4.33 23.50 -17.78
CA TYR A 1 -4.73 22.11 -17.52
C TYR A 1 -3.66 21.11 -17.95
N HIS A 2 -2.39 21.33 -17.60
CA HIS A 2 -1.34 20.34 -17.87
C HIS A 2 -0.38 20.40 -16.67
N SER A 3 -0.76 19.68 -15.61
CA SER A 3 -0.01 19.67 -14.37
C SER A 3 1.25 18.84 -14.56
N HIS A 4 2.40 19.53 -14.55
CA HIS A 4 3.66 19.10 -13.93
C HIS A 4 3.89 17.58 -13.82
N TYR A 5 4.28 16.97 -14.94
CA TYR A 5 5.04 15.72 -14.97
C TYR A 5 6.47 16.03 -14.52
N SER A 6 6.66 16.18 -13.23
CA SER A 6 8.00 16.13 -12.63
C SER A 6 7.92 15.48 -11.26
N THR A 7 7.23 14.34 -11.18
CA THR A 7 7.56 13.34 -10.17
C THR A 7 8.77 12.58 -10.70
N ASN A 8 9.92 12.96 -10.17
CA ASN A 8 11.23 12.38 -10.42
C ASN A 8 11.12 10.84 -10.36
N PHE A 9 11.48 10.15 -11.44
CA PHE A 9 11.29 8.69 -11.63
C PHE A 9 12.04 7.81 -10.60
N GLY A 10 12.74 8.41 -9.63
CA GLY A 10 13.46 7.73 -8.53
C GLY A 10 12.95 8.05 -7.13
N ASP A 11 12.08 9.05 -6.95
CA ASP A 11 11.51 9.37 -5.64
C ASP A 11 10.16 8.66 -5.49
N PRO A 12 9.98 7.81 -4.46
CA PRO A 12 8.73 7.11 -4.25
C PRO A 12 7.61 8.13 -4.03
N ASN A 13 6.61 8.13 -4.91
CA ASN A 13 5.47 9.03 -4.78
C ASN A 13 4.78 8.76 -3.43
N PRO A 14 4.73 9.73 -2.50
CA PRO A 14 4.16 9.50 -1.18
C PRO A 14 2.68 9.10 -1.25
N SER A 15 1.95 9.51 -2.30
CA SER A 15 0.56 9.12 -2.53
C SER A 15 0.38 7.66 -2.98
N LEU A 16 1.47 6.98 -3.39
CA LEU A 16 1.47 5.58 -3.80
C LEU A 16 2.29 4.69 -2.85
N THR A 17 2.75 5.24 -1.73
CA THR A 17 3.59 4.53 -0.76
C THR A 17 2.78 4.23 0.49
N PHE A 18 2.93 3.04 1.05
CA PHE A 18 2.32 2.66 2.33
C PHE A 18 3.20 1.68 3.11
N CYS A 19 2.90 1.50 4.39
CA CYS A 19 3.62 0.56 5.25
C CYS A 19 2.68 -0.52 5.80
N VAL A 20 3.22 -1.73 5.95
CA VAL A 20 2.54 -2.84 6.61
C VAL A 20 3.38 -3.27 7.79
N LYS A 21 2.78 -3.15 8.97
CA LYS A 21 3.38 -3.56 10.23
C LYS A 21 2.88 -4.96 10.58
N THR A 22 3.79 -5.92 10.66
CA THR A 22 3.54 -7.23 11.28
C THR A 22 4.08 -7.22 12.71
N HIS A 23 3.96 -8.34 13.41
CA HIS A 23 4.52 -8.48 14.77
C HIS A 23 6.04 -8.33 14.81
N ASP A 24 6.72 -8.82 13.77
CA ASP A 24 8.19 -8.92 13.75
C ASP A 24 8.84 -7.82 12.91
N ARG A 25 8.13 -7.31 11.89
CA ARG A 25 8.74 -6.45 10.87
C ARG A 25 7.80 -5.39 10.32
N LEU A 26 8.40 -4.25 9.96
CA LEU A 26 7.76 -3.19 9.19
C LEU A 26 8.21 -3.26 7.73
N TYR A 27 7.26 -3.36 6.80
CA TYR A 27 7.50 -3.36 5.37
C TYR A 27 7.05 -2.04 4.76
N PHE A 28 7.89 -1.43 3.93
CA PHE A 28 7.55 -0.23 3.14
C PHE A 28 7.35 -0.65 1.69
N MET A 29 6.19 -0.31 1.14
CA MET A 29 5.78 -0.71 -0.20
C MET A 29 5.39 0.50 -1.03
N VAL A 30 5.72 0.44 -2.32
CA VAL A 30 5.38 1.47 -3.31
C VAL A 30 4.54 0.78 -4.38
N ALA A 31 3.29 1.23 -4.54
CA ALA A 31 2.39 0.73 -5.55
C ALA A 31 2.73 1.35 -6.92
N PRO A 32 2.63 0.56 -8.02
CA PRO A 32 2.89 1.06 -9.37
C PRO A 32 1.79 2.00 -9.89
N SER A 33 0.59 1.94 -9.31
CA SER A 33 -0.54 2.81 -9.65
C SER A 33 -1.52 2.98 -8.48
N PRO A 34 -2.38 4.02 -8.50
CA PRO A 34 -3.44 4.19 -7.50
C PRO A 34 -4.39 3.00 -7.44
N GLU A 35 -4.70 2.37 -8.59
CA GLU A 35 -5.58 1.21 -8.68
C GLU A 35 -4.96 0.01 -7.97
N ALA A 36 -3.67 -0.25 -8.23
CA ALA A 36 -2.94 -1.33 -7.56
C ALA A 36 -2.88 -1.11 -6.05
N MET A 37 -2.66 0.13 -5.59
CA MET A 37 -2.65 0.47 -4.16
C MET A 37 -3.98 0.13 -3.48
N ARG A 38 -5.11 0.49 -4.11
CA ARG A 38 -6.45 0.18 -3.59
C ARG A 38 -6.65 -1.32 -3.44
N ILE A 39 -6.29 -2.10 -4.47
CA ILE A 39 -6.38 -3.57 -4.44
C ILE A 39 -5.51 -4.16 -3.34
N TRP A 40 -4.26 -3.70 -3.21
CA TRP A 40 -3.35 -4.20 -2.19
C TRP A 40 -3.88 -3.92 -0.79
N MET A 41 -4.35 -2.69 -0.55
CA MET A 41 -4.92 -2.30 0.75
C MET A 41 -6.16 -3.14 1.09
N ASP A 42 -7.06 -3.34 0.13
CA ASP A 42 -8.27 -4.15 0.29
C ASP A 42 -7.93 -5.59 0.68
N VAL A 43 -7.07 -6.26 -0.09
CA VAL A 43 -6.66 -7.64 0.18
C VAL A 43 -5.96 -7.80 1.53
N ILE A 44 -5.12 -6.84 1.93
CA ILE A 44 -4.41 -6.89 3.22
C ILE A 44 -5.39 -6.71 4.39
N VAL A 45 -6.28 -5.72 4.32
CA VAL A 45 -7.25 -5.45 5.38
C VAL A 45 -8.23 -6.62 5.51
N THR A 46 -8.86 -7.04 4.41
CA THR A 46 -9.79 -8.16 4.42
C THR A 46 -9.11 -9.47 4.84
N GLY A 47 -7.87 -9.72 4.40
CA GLY A 47 -7.10 -10.89 4.82
C GLY A 47 -6.78 -10.89 6.32
N ALA A 48 -6.45 -9.72 6.89
CA ALA A 48 -6.21 -9.56 8.32
C ALA A 48 -7.48 -9.76 9.16
N GLU A 49 -8.62 -9.21 8.70
CA GLU A 49 -9.93 -9.39 9.36
C GLU A 49 -10.36 -10.86 9.37
N GLY A 50 -10.17 -11.57 8.24
CA GLY A 50 -10.43 -13.01 8.17
C GLY A 50 -9.58 -13.79 9.18
N TYR A 51 -8.30 -13.46 9.35
CA TYR A 51 -7.43 -14.12 10.32
C TYR A 51 -7.91 -13.94 11.77
N THR A 52 -8.36 -12.73 12.14
CA THR A 52 -8.95 -12.52 13.48
C THR A 52 -10.24 -13.31 13.73
N GLN A 53 -11.03 -13.59 12.69
CA GLN A 53 -12.26 -14.39 12.82
C GLN A 53 -12.02 -15.89 12.99
N PHE A 54 -10.88 -16.43 12.52
CA PHE A 54 -10.51 -17.85 12.70
C PHE A 54 -9.69 -18.13 13.98
N MET A 55 -9.32 -17.09 14.73
CA MET A 55 -8.56 -17.19 15.98
C MET A 55 -9.43 -17.13 17.25
N THR A 56 -10.76 -17.13 17.10
CA THR A 56 -11.73 -17.19 18.19
C THR A 56 -12.37 -18.57 18.23
#